data_AF-A0AAN8F1B0-F1
#
_entry.id   AF-A0AAN8F1B0-F1
#
_cell.length_a   1.000
_cell.length_b   1.000
_cell.length_c   1.000
_cell.angle_alpha   90.00
_cell.angle_beta   90.00
_cell.angle_gamma   90.00
#
_symmetry.space_group_name_H-M   'P 1'
#
loop_
_entity.id
_entity.type
_entity.pdbx_description
1 polymer ?
#
loop_
_entity_poly.entity_id
_entity_poly.type
_entity_poly.pdbx_seq_one_letter_code
_entity_poly.pdbx_strand_id
1 'polypeptide(L)'
;NTSESSSSRKKRNCQTDPSAFWNPSIPIYYTFDSSLASSTISQIRKAVQFWTTHTCLNFQENPYGQNRLRFFKGTGCWSYVGKQASWTSQEISIGSGCTSLGTIAHEMAHAMGFYHTQSRYDRDYYISINLNNVDKEQQYNFDKMTPATENHFGLPYDYGSVMQYGGCELHTYSIVRRGIQGTPRRIASEPQY
;
A
#
# COMPACT_ATOMS: atom_id res chain seq x y z
N ASN A 1 -19.16 4.28 -36.54
CA ASN A 1 -19.65 4.37 -35.15
C ASN A 1 -18.65 3.66 -34.27
N THR A 2 -17.94 4.45 -33.47
CA THR A 2 -16.70 4.12 -32.76
C THR A 2 -16.86 3.01 -31.73
N SER A 3 -16.02 1.98 -31.82
CA SER A 3 -15.81 0.96 -30.82
C SER A 3 -15.15 1.56 -29.58
N GLU A 4 -15.80 1.43 -28.43
CA GLU A 4 -15.21 1.78 -27.13
C GLU A 4 -14.01 0.87 -26.84
N SER A 5 -12.82 1.47 -26.85
CA SER A 5 -11.62 0.87 -26.30
C SER A 5 -11.76 0.84 -24.77
N SER A 6 -11.99 -0.36 -24.22
CA SER A 6 -11.82 -0.57 -22.79
C SER A 6 -10.33 -0.35 -22.47
N SER A 7 -10.00 0.80 -21.88
CA SER A 7 -8.66 1.01 -21.37
C SER A 7 -8.42 -0.02 -20.27
N SER A 8 -7.63 -1.05 -20.55
CA SER A 8 -7.17 -1.95 -19.52
C SER A 8 -6.37 -1.11 -18.53
N ARG A 9 -6.93 -0.93 -17.32
CA ARG A 9 -6.27 -0.20 -16.25
C ARG A 9 -4.96 -0.95 -15.95
N LYS A 10 -3.83 -0.40 -16.39
CA LYS A 10 -2.50 -0.99 -16.18
C LYS A 10 -2.24 -1.07 -14.67
N LYS A 11 -1.84 -2.24 -14.19
CA LYS A 11 -1.65 -2.54 -12.75
C LYS A 11 -0.48 -1.72 -12.19
N ARG A 12 -0.46 -1.49 -10.87
CA ARG A 12 0.54 -0.66 -10.15
C ARG A 12 1.63 -1.54 -9.50
N ASN A 13 2.70 -0.93 -8.97
CA ASN A 13 3.86 -1.55 -8.27
C ASN A 13 3.47 -2.72 -7.34
N CYS A 14 3.47 -3.95 -7.87
CA CYS A 14 2.91 -5.13 -7.21
C CYS A 14 3.94 -6.27 -7.20
N GLN A 15 3.82 -7.14 -6.20
CA GLN A 15 4.46 -8.46 -6.16
C GLN A 15 4.26 -9.21 -7.48
N THR A 16 5.22 -10.05 -7.85
CA THR A 16 5.20 -10.79 -9.13
C THR A 16 4.80 -12.26 -8.98
N ASP A 17 4.80 -12.81 -7.76
CA ASP A 17 4.40 -14.19 -7.48
C ASP A 17 2.89 -14.40 -7.73
N PRO A 18 2.48 -15.24 -8.70
CA PRO A 18 1.08 -15.54 -8.97
C PRO A 18 0.33 -16.13 -7.76
N SER A 19 1.02 -16.84 -6.86
CA SER A 19 0.40 -17.40 -5.66
C SER A 19 -0.13 -16.32 -4.71
N ALA A 20 0.51 -15.14 -4.75
CA ALA A 20 0.18 -13.96 -3.97
C ALA A 20 -0.97 -13.12 -4.57
N PHE A 21 -1.53 -13.50 -5.73
CA PHE A 21 -2.59 -12.75 -6.38
C PHE A 21 -3.97 -13.16 -5.89
N TRP A 22 -4.80 -12.15 -5.62
CA TRP A 22 -6.23 -12.32 -5.43
C TRP A 22 -6.92 -12.55 -6.77
N ASN A 23 -7.84 -13.51 -6.82
CA ASN A 23 -8.67 -13.73 -8.00
C ASN A 23 -9.77 -12.65 -8.02
N PRO A 24 -9.80 -11.75 -9.02
CA PRO A 24 -10.78 -10.64 -9.05
C PRO A 24 -12.22 -11.11 -9.23
N SER A 25 -12.45 -12.34 -9.71
CA SER A 25 -13.78 -12.92 -9.84
C SER A 25 -14.35 -13.48 -8.53
N ILE A 26 -13.53 -13.57 -7.48
CA ILE A 26 -13.93 -14.08 -6.16
C ILE A 26 -13.76 -12.92 -5.16
N PRO A 27 -14.76 -12.64 -4.31
CA PRO A 27 -14.61 -11.60 -3.31
C PRO A 27 -13.50 -11.96 -2.32
N ILE A 28 -12.67 -10.97 -1.99
CA ILE A 28 -11.71 -11.06 -0.89
C ILE A 28 -12.51 -11.06 0.41
N TYR A 29 -12.50 -12.18 1.12
CA TYR A 29 -13.20 -12.29 2.39
C TYR A 29 -12.49 -11.48 3.47
N TYR A 30 -13.25 -10.83 4.35
CA TYR A 30 -12.68 -10.13 5.50
C TYR A 30 -13.52 -10.30 6.78
N THR A 31 -12.89 -9.99 7.92
CA THR A 31 -13.48 -10.06 9.27
C THR A 31 -12.90 -9.02 10.19
N PHE A 32 -13.61 -8.76 11.29
CA PHE A 32 -13.19 -7.88 12.38
C PHE A 32 -12.92 -8.70 13.64
N ASP A 33 -11.79 -8.45 14.27
CA ASP A 33 -11.56 -8.92 15.62
C ASP A 33 -12.32 -8.07 16.65
N SER A 34 -12.68 -8.70 17.78
CA SER A 34 -13.36 -8.06 18.91
C SER A 34 -12.57 -6.90 19.55
N SER A 35 -11.25 -6.81 19.34
CA SER A 35 -10.41 -5.72 19.83
C SER A 35 -10.63 -4.37 19.14
N LEU A 36 -11.34 -4.34 18.00
CA LEU A 36 -11.60 -3.11 17.25
C LEU A 36 -12.78 -2.32 17.81
N ALA A 37 -12.60 -1.02 17.96
CA ALA A 37 -13.70 -0.11 18.26
C ALA A 37 -14.67 0.00 17.07
N SER A 38 -15.96 0.24 17.34
CA SER A 38 -16.99 0.39 16.30
C SER A 38 -16.69 1.54 15.32
N SER A 39 -16.05 2.61 15.80
CA SER A 39 -15.57 3.72 14.96
C SER A 39 -14.49 3.27 13.97
N THR A 40 -13.54 2.43 14.40
CA THR A 40 -12.52 1.84 13.52
C THR A 40 -13.14 0.90 12.50
N ILE A 41 -14.10 0.05 12.91
CA ILE A 41 -14.85 -0.82 11.98
C ILE A 41 -15.55 0.01 10.90
N SER A 42 -16.15 1.14 11.27
CA SER A 42 -16.78 2.06 10.30
C SER A 42 -15.76 2.60 9.28
N GLN A 43 -14.56 2.97 9.72
CA GLN A 43 -13.50 3.44 8.82
C GLN A 43 -12.97 2.32 7.91
N ILE A 44 -12.84 1.09 8.42
CA ILE A 44 -12.45 -0.07 7.60
C ILE A 44 -13.50 -0.34 6.52
N ARG A 45 -14.80 -0.28 6.84
CA ARG A 45 -15.86 -0.43 5.83
C ARG A 45 -15.81 0.66 4.76
N LYS A 46 -15.45 1.89 5.11
CA LYS A 46 -15.21 2.97 4.13
C LYS A 46 -14.00 2.67 3.23
N ALA A 47 -12.91 2.13 3.79
CA ALA A 47 -11.74 1.72 3.02
C ALA A 47 -12.06 0.57 2.05
N VAL A 48 -12.83 -0.42 2.51
CA VAL A 48 -13.38 -1.49 1.67
C VAL A 48 -14.21 -0.91 0.51
N GLN A 49 -15.14 0.01 0.81
CA GLN A 49 -15.94 0.66 -0.22
C GLN A 49 -15.09 1.46 -1.21
N PHE A 50 -14.07 2.17 -0.74
CA PHE A 50 -13.14 2.92 -1.58
C PHE A 50 -12.46 1.98 -2.60
N TRP A 51 -11.93 0.85 -2.15
CA TRP A 51 -11.27 -0.11 -3.05
C TRP A 51 -12.24 -0.78 -4.02
N THR A 52 -13.42 -1.18 -3.56
CA THR A 52 -14.45 -1.80 -4.42
C THR A 52 -14.93 -0.83 -5.51
N THR A 53 -15.06 0.46 -5.21
CA THR A 53 -15.55 1.46 -6.18
C THR A 53 -14.48 1.90 -7.19
N HIS A 54 -13.20 1.80 -6.85
CA HIS A 54 -12.10 2.30 -7.70
C HIS A 54 -11.29 1.17 -8.37
N THR A 55 -11.59 -0.09 -8.09
CA THR A 55 -10.91 -1.26 -8.66
C THR A 55 -11.91 -2.32 -9.13
N CYS A 56 -11.40 -3.42 -9.69
CA CYS A 56 -12.22 -4.59 -10.02
C CYS A 56 -12.26 -5.62 -8.89
N LEU A 57 -11.64 -5.35 -7.74
CA LEU A 57 -11.67 -6.24 -6.59
C LEU A 57 -12.95 -6.01 -5.80
N ASN A 58 -13.56 -7.11 -5.37
CA ASN A 58 -14.72 -7.09 -4.49
C ASN A 58 -14.32 -7.63 -3.12
N PHE A 59 -15.02 -7.20 -2.08
CA PHE A 59 -14.77 -7.60 -0.71
C PHE A 59 -16.08 -8.01 -0.04
N GLN A 60 -16.03 -9.06 0.76
CA GLN A 60 -17.21 -9.56 1.46
C GLN A 60 -16.86 -9.91 2.90
N GLU A 61 -17.65 -9.39 3.85
CA GLU A 61 -17.52 -9.79 5.26
C GLU A 61 -17.96 -11.25 5.40
N ASN A 62 -17.04 -12.15 5.77
CA ASN A 62 -17.33 -13.58 5.91
C ASN A 62 -16.36 -14.26 6.90
N PRO A 63 -16.79 -14.60 8.12
CA PRO A 63 -15.95 -15.25 9.11
C PRO A 63 -15.53 -16.68 8.77
N TYR A 64 -16.26 -17.34 7.87
CA TYR A 64 -15.97 -18.70 7.42
C TYR A 64 -15.26 -18.70 6.05
N GLY A 65 -14.97 -17.52 5.50
CA GLY A 65 -14.19 -17.36 4.29
C GLY A 65 -12.79 -17.94 4.47
N GLN A 66 -12.39 -18.81 3.54
CA GLN A 66 -11.02 -19.30 3.44
C GLN A 66 -10.11 -18.20 2.89
N ASN A 67 -8.87 -18.17 3.36
CA ASN A 67 -7.85 -17.20 2.97
C ASN A 67 -8.37 -15.74 3.04
N ARG A 68 -8.83 -15.35 4.22
CA ARG A 68 -9.46 -14.05 4.47
C ARG A 68 -8.52 -13.03 5.11
N LEU A 69 -8.90 -11.76 5.05
CA LEU A 69 -8.28 -10.68 5.83
C LEU A 69 -8.94 -10.59 7.21
N ARG A 70 -8.14 -10.50 8.28
CA ARG A 70 -8.63 -10.24 9.64
C ARG A 70 -8.05 -8.94 10.16
N PHE A 71 -8.89 -7.93 10.30
CA PHE A 71 -8.52 -6.66 10.90
C PHE A 71 -8.55 -6.78 12.42
N PHE A 72 -7.52 -6.30 13.10
CA PHE A 72 -7.43 -6.32 14.56
C PHE A 72 -6.67 -5.10 15.10
N LYS A 73 -6.83 -4.81 16.40
CA LYS A 73 -6.07 -3.75 17.07
C LYS A 73 -4.75 -4.31 17.60
N GLY A 74 -3.68 -4.19 16.82
CA GLY A 74 -2.32 -4.52 17.26
C GLY A 74 -1.47 -3.29 17.56
N THR A 75 -0.16 -3.50 17.57
CA THR A 75 0.85 -2.44 17.75
C THR A 75 1.32 -1.95 16.39
N GLY A 76 1.16 -0.65 16.13
CA GLY A 76 1.48 -0.04 14.83
C GLY A 76 0.44 -0.29 13.74
N CYS A 77 0.78 0.10 12.52
CA CYS A 77 -0.01 -0.12 11.30
C CYS A 77 0.83 -1.02 10.38
N TRP A 78 0.31 -2.18 10.00
CA TRP A 78 1.01 -3.08 9.07
C TRP A 78 0.07 -4.14 8.47
N SER A 79 0.50 -4.68 7.33
CA SER A 79 -0.08 -5.84 6.66
C SER A 79 0.99 -6.64 5.94
N TYR A 80 0.72 -7.93 5.71
CA TYR A 80 1.49 -8.73 4.74
C TYR A 80 1.31 -8.19 3.32
N VAL A 81 2.33 -8.35 2.48
CA VAL A 81 2.26 -8.00 1.06
C VAL A 81 1.68 -9.17 0.27
N GLY A 82 0.50 -8.97 -0.31
CA GLY A 82 -0.19 -9.95 -1.13
C GLY A 82 -0.92 -11.05 -0.34
N LYS A 83 -1.54 -11.95 -1.10
CA LYS A 83 -2.31 -13.08 -0.60
C LYS A 83 -1.40 -14.16 -0.02
N GLN A 84 -1.59 -14.51 1.25
CA GLN A 84 -0.86 -15.62 1.87
C GLN A 84 -1.55 -16.95 1.54
N ALA A 85 -1.32 -17.51 0.34
CA ALA A 85 -2.15 -18.56 -0.26
C ALA A 85 -2.39 -19.81 0.60
N SER A 86 -1.40 -20.20 1.41
CA SER A 86 -1.49 -21.39 2.28
C SER A 86 -2.19 -21.14 3.61
N TRP A 87 -2.58 -19.90 3.92
CA TRP A 87 -3.16 -19.52 5.21
C TRP A 87 -4.68 -19.42 5.14
N THR A 88 -5.36 -19.76 6.23
CA THR A 88 -6.81 -19.59 6.34
C THR A 88 -7.22 -18.13 6.58
N SER A 89 -6.34 -17.36 7.24
CA SER A 89 -6.52 -15.94 7.52
C SER A 89 -5.15 -15.26 7.59
N GLN A 90 -5.06 -14.02 7.10
CA GLN A 90 -3.91 -13.13 7.31
C GLN A 90 -4.35 -11.86 8.02
N GLU A 91 -3.49 -11.31 8.87
CA GLU A 91 -3.83 -10.19 9.72
C GLU A 91 -3.50 -8.84 9.07
N ILE A 92 -4.30 -7.82 9.42
CA ILE A 92 -4.04 -6.41 9.16
C ILE A 92 -4.16 -5.66 10.48
N SER A 93 -3.07 -5.05 10.92
CA SER A 93 -3.00 -4.35 12.19
C SER A 93 -3.43 -2.90 12.05
N ILE A 94 -4.50 -2.54 12.76
CA ILE A 94 -4.99 -1.16 12.87
C ILE A 94 -4.83 -0.72 14.33
N GLY A 95 -3.61 -0.38 14.69
CA GLY A 95 -3.25 0.11 16.03
C GLY A 95 -3.73 1.53 16.31
N SER A 96 -3.32 2.06 17.46
CA SER A 96 -3.55 3.46 17.83
C SER A 96 -2.88 4.40 16.81
N GLY A 97 -3.62 5.39 16.31
CA GLY A 97 -3.14 6.31 15.27
C GLY A 97 -3.36 5.82 13.83
N CYS A 98 -3.72 4.55 13.62
CA CYS A 98 -3.88 3.94 12.29
C CYS A 98 -5.31 4.01 11.73
N THR A 99 -6.23 4.68 12.42
CA THR A 99 -7.68 4.57 12.13
C THR A 99 -8.17 5.50 11.01
N SER A 100 -7.27 6.25 10.37
CA SER A 100 -7.62 7.11 9.25
C SER A 100 -7.99 6.26 8.02
N LEU A 101 -8.88 6.76 7.17
CA LEU A 101 -9.24 6.09 5.91
C LEU A 101 -8.01 5.83 5.04
N GLY A 102 -7.10 6.81 4.94
CA GLY A 102 -5.87 6.70 4.14
C GLY A 102 -4.93 5.61 4.65
N THR A 103 -4.71 5.55 5.96
CA THR A 103 -3.86 4.52 6.58
C THR A 103 -4.46 3.12 6.41
N ILE A 104 -5.76 2.95 6.64
CA ILE A 104 -6.40 1.64 6.43
C ILE A 104 -6.34 1.24 4.96
N ALA A 105 -6.56 2.18 4.03
CA ALA A 105 -6.45 1.92 2.61
C ALA A 105 -5.02 1.53 2.20
N HIS A 106 -3.99 2.13 2.81
CA HIS A 106 -2.58 1.75 2.66
C HIS A 106 -2.33 0.30 3.07
N GLU A 107 -2.76 -0.09 4.26
CA GLU A 107 -2.57 -1.46 4.74
C GLU A 107 -3.32 -2.49 3.89
N MET A 108 -4.52 -2.13 3.42
CA MET A 108 -5.24 -2.97 2.46
C MET A 108 -4.48 -3.10 1.13
N ALA A 109 -3.82 -2.04 0.64
CA ALA A 109 -3.00 -2.10 -0.56
C ALA A 109 -1.80 -3.04 -0.39
N HIS A 110 -1.16 -3.08 0.78
CA HIS A 110 -0.20 -4.13 1.08
C HIS A 110 -0.83 -5.51 0.94
N ALA A 111 -1.96 -5.79 1.59
CA ALA A 111 -2.65 -7.07 1.47
C ALA A 111 -3.01 -7.45 0.02
N MET A 112 -3.27 -6.46 -0.84
CA MET A 112 -3.54 -6.65 -2.27
C MET A 112 -2.28 -6.92 -3.11
N GLY A 113 -1.08 -6.73 -2.56
CA GLY A 113 0.21 -7.05 -3.19
C GLY A 113 1.09 -5.85 -3.50
N PHE A 114 0.70 -4.64 -3.10
CA PHE A 114 1.48 -3.45 -3.40
C PHE A 114 2.63 -3.27 -2.41
N TYR A 115 3.84 -3.09 -2.94
CA TYR A 115 4.97 -2.62 -2.15
C TYR A 115 4.93 -1.10 -2.00
N HIS A 116 5.74 -0.59 -1.09
CA HIS A 116 5.95 0.84 -1.02
C HIS A 116 6.56 1.40 -2.31
N THR A 117 6.13 2.61 -2.68
CA THR A 117 6.58 3.25 -3.92
C THR A 117 8.06 3.63 -3.85
N GLN A 118 8.62 3.96 -2.67
CA GLN A 118 10.07 4.17 -2.50
C GLN A 118 10.92 2.92 -2.64
N SER A 119 10.31 1.73 -2.65
CA SER A 119 11.00 0.45 -2.80
C SER A 119 11.05 -0.03 -4.25
N ARG A 120 10.48 0.70 -5.23
CA ARG A 120 10.62 0.33 -6.65
C ARG A 120 12.08 0.13 -7.05
N TYR A 121 12.35 -0.83 -7.92
CA TYR A 121 13.73 -1.10 -8.37
C TYR A 121 14.35 0.11 -9.11
N ASP A 122 13.52 0.97 -9.71
CA ASP A 122 13.90 2.16 -10.46
C ASP A 122 13.82 3.47 -9.63
N ARG A 123 13.59 3.38 -8.30
CA ARG A 123 13.34 4.56 -7.46
C ARG A 123 14.46 5.60 -7.46
N ASP A 124 15.72 5.20 -7.67
CA ASP A 124 16.88 6.10 -7.62
C ASP A 124 16.93 7.10 -8.79
N TYR A 125 16.12 6.90 -9.84
CA TYR A 125 15.92 7.90 -10.89
C TYR A 125 15.04 9.07 -10.44
N TYR A 126 14.19 8.86 -9.43
CA TYR A 126 13.12 9.79 -9.03
C TYR A 126 13.33 10.37 -7.65
N ILE A 127 13.91 9.60 -6.73
CA ILE A 127 14.17 10.02 -5.36
C ILE A 127 15.60 9.68 -4.95
N SER A 128 16.09 10.37 -3.93
CA SER A 128 17.33 10.03 -3.23
C SER A 128 17.03 9.75 -1.78
N ILE A 129 17.64 8.68 -1.25
CA ILE A 129 17.45 8.28 0.13
C ILE A 129 18.74 8.51 0.93
N ASN A 130 18.67 9.36 1.96
CA ASN A 130 19.80 9.59 2.85
C ASN A 130 19.72 8.65 4.06
N LEU A 131 20.30 7.46 3.93
CA LEU A 131 20.29 6.46 5.01
C LEU A 131 21.06 6.89 6.27
N ASN A 132 21.92 7.93 6.20
CA ASN A 132 22.60 8.46 7.40
C ASN A 132 21.63 9.11 8.39
N ASN A 133 20.43 9.51 7.93
CA ASN A 133 19.37 10.05 8.78
C ASN A 133 18.39 8.97 9.26
N VAL A 134 18.64 7.71 8.93
CA VAL A 134 17.77 6.58 9.27
C VAL A 134 18.48 5.71 10.31
N ASP A 135 17.78 5.41 11.39
CA ASP A 135 18.24 4.46 12.40
C ASP A 135 18.70 3.16 11.73
N LYS A 136 19.89 2.67 12.07
CA LYS A 136 20.50 1.51 11.40
C LYS A 136 19.58 0.29 11.37
N GLU A 137 18.84 0.08 12.44
CA GLU A 137 17.88 -1.02 12.57
C GLU A 137 16.65 -0.86 11.67
N GLN A 138 16.40 0.32 11.12
CA GLN A 138 15.25 0.62 10.26
C GLN A 138 15.64 0.80 8.78
N GLN A 139 16.94 0.75 8.44
CA GLN A 139 17.40 0.98 7.06
C GLN A 139 16.86 -0.04 6.06
N TYR A 140 16.56 -1.26 6.52
CA TYR A 140 15.96 -2.30 5.67
C TYR A 140 14.59 -1.89 5.08
N ASN A 141 13.87 -0.95 5.71
CA ASN A 141 12.60 -0.42 5.19
C ASN A 141 12.77 0.41 3.91
N PHE A 142 14.02 0.74 3.56
CA PHE A 142 14.38 1.52 2.38
C PHE A 142 15.04 0.66 1.29
N ASP A 143 15.09 -0.66 1.50
CA ASP A 143 15.59 -1.60 0.51
C ASP A 143 14.73 -1.54 -0.75
N LYS A 144 15.41 -1.67 -1.90
CA LYS A 144 14.76 -1.74 -3.19
C LYS A 144 14.33 -3.16 -3.46
N MET A 145 13.15 -3.31 -4.04
CA MET A 145 12.76 -4.51 -4.74
C MET A 145 13.63 -4.71 -5.97
N THR A 146 13.59 -5.92 -6.52
CA THR A 146 14.26 -6.26 -7.78
C THR A 146 13.26 -6.36 -8.93
N PRO A 147 13.68 -6.27 -10.20
CA PRO A 147 12.81 -6.52 -11.34
C PRO A 147 12.18 -7.93 -11.36
N ALA A 148 12.73 -8.89 -10.60
CA ALA A 148 12.19 -10.23 -10.48
C ALA A 148 11.02 -10.31 -9.48
N THR A 149 11.02 -9.43 -8.47
CA THR A 149 10.07 -9.46 -7.33
C THR A 149 9.05 -8.33 -7.38
N GLU A 150 9.21 -7.36 -8.27
CA GLU A 150 8.34 -6.19 -8.39
C GLU A 150 8.10 -5.83 -9.85
N ASN A 151 6.85 -5.51 -10.16
CA ASN A 151 6.47 -5.00 -11.47
C ASN A 151 5.53 -3.82 -11.33
N HIS A 152 5.93 -2.69 -11.91
CA HIS A 152 5.14 -1.46 -11.97
C HIS A 152 4.45 -1.27 -13.33
N PHE A 153 4.46 -2.29 -14.19
CA PHE A 153 3.72 -2.41 -15.45
C PHE A 153 3.92 -1.22 -16.41
N GLY A 154 5.11 -0.63 -16.38
CA GLY A 154 5.47 0.54 -17.18
C GLY A 154 4.79 1.85 -16.73
N LEU A 155 4.20 1.89 -15.53
CA LEU A 155 3.66 3.13 -14.97
C LEU A 155 4.78 4.05 -14.45
N PRO A 156 4.64 5.38 -14.63
CA PRO A 156 5.58 6.35 -14.09
C PRO A 156 5.63 6.29 -12.55
N TYR A 157 6.69 6.84 -11.99
CA TYR A 157 6.83 6.97 -10.54
C TYR A 157 5.77 7.94 -9.98
N ASP A 158 4.96 7.47 -9.02
CA ASP A 158 3.86 8.24 -8.45
C ASP A 158 4.22 8.78 -7.06
N TYR A 159 4.67 10.04 -7.01
CA TYR A 159 5.02 10.70 -5.76
C TYR A 159 3.81 10.96 -4.84
N GLY A 160 2.58 10.89 -5.36
CA GLY A 160 1.34 11.06 -4.60
C GLY A 160 0.68 9.72 -4.24
N SER A 161 1.36 8.60 -4.51
CA SER A 161 0.88 7.27 -4.18
C SER A 161 0.60 7.17 -2.69
N VAL A 162 -0.53 6.58 -2.32
CA VAL A 162 -0.81 6.21 -0.91
C VAL A 162 0.25 5.27 -0.35
N MET A 163 1.01 4.57 -1.21
CA MET A 163 2.10 3.67 -0.85
C MET A 163 3.48 4.36 -0.79
N GLN A 164 3.57 5.66 -1.04
CA GLN A 164 4.81 6.42 -0.91
C GLN A 164 4.99 6.80 0.57
N TYR A 165 6.14 6.47 1.16
CA TYR A 165 6.49 7.00 2.48
C TYR A 165 6.43 8.53 2.47
N GLY A 166 5.71 9.10 3.45
CA GLY A 166 5.65 10.53 3.65
C GLY A 166 7.03 11.10 3.95
N GLY A 167 7.34 12.30 3.46
CA GLY A 167 8.61 12.97 3.75
C GLY A 167 8.85 13.26 5.24
N CYS A 168 7.82 13.12 6.08
CA CYS A 168 7.85 13.27 7.55
C CYS A 168 7.55 11.97 8.32
N GLU A 169 7.22 10.84 7.67
CA GLU A 169 6.85 9.62 8.40
C GLU A 169 8.03 8.94 9.09
N LEU A 170 9.26 9.31 8.75
CA LEU A 170 10.47 8.91 9.46
C LEU A 170 11.40 10.13 9.51
N HIS A 171 11.78 10.56 10.70
CA HIS A 171 12.47 11.82 11.01
C HIS A 171 13.38 12.37 9.88
N THR A 172 13.11 13.62 9.49
CA THR A 172 14.02 14.56 8.82
C THR A 172 14.63 14.12 7.46
N TYR A 173 13.91 14.43 6.38
CA TYR A 173 14.43 14.55 4.99
C TYR A 173 15.14 13.32 4.42
N SER A 174 14.68 12.11 4.77
CA SER A 174 15.29 10.89 4.23
C SER A 174 14.93 10.64 2.76
N ILE A 175 13.87 11.24 2.20
CA ILE A 175 13.48 11.08 0.79
C ILE A 175 13.42 12.45 0.10
N VAL A 176 14.26 12.66 -0.91
CA VAL A 176 14.30 13.91 -1.69
C VAL A 176 13.95 13.65 -3.15
N ARG A 177 13.01 14.42 -3.72
CA ARG A 177 12.65 14.32 -5.14
C ARG A 177 13.82 14.81 -6.02
N ARG A 178 14.17 14.04 -7.05
CA ARG A 178 15.09 14.48 -8.10
C ARG A 178 14.29 15.25 -9.16
N GLY A 179 14.64 16.51 -9.38
CA GLY A 179 14.14 17.26 -10.54
C GLY A 179 14.69 16.69 -11.84
N ILE A 180 13.93 16.81 -12.93
CA ILE A 180 14.48 16.67 -14.28
C ILE A 180 15.59 17.73 -14.40
N GLN A 181 16.83 17.28 -14.54
CA GLN A 181 18.09 18.01 -14.35
C GLN A 181 18.48 18.32 -12.90
N GLY A 182 19.02 17.30 -12.21
CA GLY A 182 20.26 17.40 -11.42
C GLY A 182 20.28 18.31 -10.18
N THR A 183 19.20 19.01 -9.84
CA THR A 183 19.15 19.92 -8.70
C THR A 183 18.05 19.49 -7.73
N PRO A 184 18.39 19.19 -6.46
CA PRO A 184 17.40 18.95 -5.42
C PRO A 184 16.55 20.21 -5.23
N ARG A 185 15.25 20.15 -5.51
CA ARG A 185 14.33 21.24 -5.12
C ARG A 185 13.81 20.96 -3.72
N ARG A 186 14.03 21.90 -2.80
CA ARG A 186 13.35 21.94 -1.51
C ARG A 186 11.85 22.10 -1.77
N ILE A 187 11.04 21.24 -1.18
CA ILE A 187 9.59 21.44 -1.14
C ILE A 187 9.36 22.46 -0.01
N ALA A 188 9.05 23.70 -0.39
CA ALA A 188 8.48 24.66 0.53
C ALA A 188 7.05 24.19 0.86
N SER A 189 6.80 23.95 2.14
CA SER A 189 5.46 23.69 2.67
C SER A 189 4.67 25.00 2.64
N GLU A 190 3.67 25.10 1.78
CA GLU A 190 2.52 25.97 2.05
C GLU A 190 1.60 25.26 3.05
N PRO A 191 1.17 25.92 4.13
CA PRO A 191 0.21 25.35 5.06
C PRO A 191 -1.17 25.39 4.42
N GLN A 192 -1.86 24.25 4.36
CA GLN A 192 -3.32 24.24 4.18
C GLN A 192 -3.94 23.79 5.50
N TYR A 193 -4.83 24.66 5.98
CA TYR A 193 -5.56 24.64 7.26
C TYR A 193 -6.43 23.40 7.45
#